data_AF-A0A368JT30-F1
#
_entry.id   AF-A0A368JT30-F1
#
_cell.length_a   1.000
_cell.length_b   1.000
_cell.length_c   1.000
_cell.angle_alpha   90.00
_cell.angle_beta   90.00
_cell.angle_gamma   90.00
#
_symmetry.space_group_name_H-M   'P 1'
#
loop_
_entity.id
_entity.type
_entity.pdbx_description
1 polymer ?
#
loop_
_entity_poly.entity_id
_entity_poly.type
_entity_poly.pdbx_seq_one_letter_code
_entity_poly.pdbx_strand_id
1 'polypeptide(L)'
;MIQEAIQYPALIKYLKGFSNYTWVHYGDGRKVLLAKSLVFFEKKLSGFLRVHKTALVNPHYIADFQAPPGHKMAGSVSLRDGETLPVSRRRWSLIIDPLLVTMLPSSLPAHGEPVSSPFVALAGLEKKHPSVASRRMWMVMADELKSGLVQQLMGEKWSQWGLKLFDTGNGLQKVIAGIGEADMPAVIVLDGSQPGSLLTLQTLKNNSRFRFIPTILLSSAGNYDQAQQGYASGANSVIVYPTDLPRFIQVLEKMFRYWLSVASAPQAGNVRSC
;
A
#
# COMPACT_ATOMS: atom_id res chain seq x y z
N MET A 1 -29.78 7.13 -2.83
CA MET A 1 -29.82 6.26 -1.64
C MET A 1 -28.78 5.12 -1.64
N ILE A 2 -28.94 3.99 -2.35
CA ILE A 2 -27.95 2.88 -2.29
C ILE A 2 -26.62 3.25 -2.96
N GLN A 3 -26.66 4.00 -4.05
CA GLN A 3 -25.47 4.38 -4.82
C GLN A 3 -24.60 5.39 -4.07
N GLU A 4 -25.21 6.37 -3.41
CA GLU A 4 -24.55 7.32 -2.49
C GLU A 4 -23.95 6.61 -1.28
N ALA A 5 -24.66 5.63 -0.72
CA ALA A 5 -24.16 4.91 0.45
C ALA A 5 -22.89 4.10 0.17
N ILE A 6 -22.69 3.66 -1.07
CA ILE A 6 -21.52 2.89 -1.53
C ILE A 6 -20.47 3.80 -2.19
N GLN A 7 -20.81 5.05 -2.50
CA GLN A 7 -19.92 6.02 -3.14
C GLN A 7 -18.71 6.35 -2.27
N TYR A 8 -18.90 6.36 -0.94
CA TYR A 8 -17.85 6.69 0.03
C TYR A 8 -17.65 5.54 1.03
N PRO A 9 -17.13 4.39 0.59
CA PRO A 9 -17.04 3.19 1.42
C PRO A 9 -16.05 3.36 2.59
N ALA A 10 -15.09 4.28 2.48
CA ALA A 10 -14.15 4.61 3.56
C ALA A 10 -14.82 5.24 4.80
N LEU A 11 -15.97 5.90 4.61
CA LEU A 11 -16.75 6.48 5.70
C LEU A 11 -17.59 5.42 6.42
N ILE A 12 -17.78 4.26 5.81
CA ILE A 12 -18.53 3.16 6.41
C ILE A 12 -17.59 2.44 7.37
N LYS A 13 -18.02 2.35 8.62
CA LYS A 13 -17.35 1.68 9.72
C LYS A 13 -17.63 0.19 9.73
N TYR A 14 -18.90 -0.18 9.70
CA TYR A 14 -19.34 -1.56 9.63
C TYR A 14 -20.77 -1.66 9.09
N LEU A 15 -21.17 -2.86 8.68
CA LEU A 15 -22.52 -3.17 8.23
C LEU A 15 -23.08 -4.34 9.02
N LYS A 16 -24.36 -4.24 9.41
CA LYS A 16 -25.13 -5.30 10.09
C LYS A 16 -26.29 -5.77 9.20
N GLY A 17 -26.29 -7.05 8.85
CA GLY A 17 -27.30 -7.67 8.00
C GLY A 17 -28.46 -8.25 8.81
N PHE A 18 -29.68 -7.95 8.37
CA PHE A 18 -30.97 -8.49 8.85
C PHE A 18 -31.76 -9.04 7.65
N SER A 19 -31.47 -10.28 7.27
CA SER A 19 -32.05 -10.94 6.10
C SER A 19 -31.82 -10.13 4.80
N ASN A 20 -32.86 -9.52 4.25
CA ASN A 20 -32.82 -8.74 3.00
C ASN A 20 -32.48 -7.26 3.21
N TYR A 21 -32.24 -6.84 4.46
CA TYR A 21 -31.88 -5.48 4.82
C TYR A 21 -30.50 -5.43 5.45
N THR A 22 -29.80 -4.30 5.27
CA THR A 22 -28.49 -4.05 5.86
C THR A 22 -28.44 -2.65 6.42
N TRP A 23 -28.07 -2.55 7.70
CA TRP A 23 -27.68 -1.29 8.32
C TRP A 23 -26.24 -0.97 7.94
N VAL A 24 -26.03 0.22 7.39
CA VAL A 24 -24.71 0.81 7.11
C VAL A 24 -24.41 1.80 8.21
N HIS A 25 -23.34 1.57 8.98
CA HIS A 25 -22.91 2.45 10.06
C HIS A 25 -21.69 3.25 9.61
N TYR A 26 -21.76 4.57 9.71
CA TYR A 26 -20.70 5.49 9.31
C TYR A 26 -19.84 5.91 10.49
N GLY A 27 -18.61 6.37 10.22
CA GLY A 27 -17.66 6.84 11.23
C GLY A 27 -18.09 8.12 11.98
N ASP A 28 -19.02 8.88 11.42
CA ASP A 28 -19.62 10.09 12.03
C ASP A 28 -20.83 9.78 12.92
N GLY A 29 -21.14 8.50 13.14
CA GLY A 29 -22.28 8.04 13.94
C GLY A 29 -23.60 7.94 13.17
N ARG A 30 -23.65 8.39 11.91
CA ARG A 30 -24.85 8.21 11.06
C ARG A 30 -25.06 6.73 10.75
N LYS A 31 -26.33 6.33 10.60
CA LYS A 31 -26.69 4.99 10.13
C LYS A 31 -27.83 5.03 9.13
N VAL A 32 -27.74 4.20 8.10
CA VAL A 32 -28.74 4.11 7.03
C VAL A 32 -29.17 2.65 6.86
N LEU A 33 -30.48 2.40 6.75
CA LEU A 33 -31.01 1.08 6.43
C LEU A 33 -31.23 0.95 4.93
N LEU A 34 -30.65 -0.06 4.32
CA LEU A 34 -30.77 -0.33 2.88
C LEU A 34 -31.44 -1.69 2.63
N ALA A 35 -32.37 -1.75 1.70
CA ALA A 35 -33.07 -2.97 1.27
C ALA A 35 -32.22 -3.84 0.34
N LYS A 36 -30.98 -4.14 0.77
CA LYS A 36 -30.05 -5.07 0.12
C LYS A 36 -29.42 -5.95 1.19
N SER A 37 -29.12 -7.20 0.83
CA SER A 37 -28.50 -8.16 1.74
C SER A 37 -27.02 -7.88 1.96
N LEU A 38 -26.47 -8.41 3.05
CA LEU A 38 -25.05 -8.25 3.37
C LEU A 38 -24.12 -8.84 2.28
N VAL A 39 -24.58 -9.89 1.59
CA VAL A 39 -23.85 -10.52 0.46
C VAL A 39 -23.73 -9.57 -0.73
N PHE A 40 -24.77 -8.75 -0.97
CA PHE A 40 -24.70 -7.72 -2.01
C PHE A 40 -23.59 -6.70 -1.71
N PHE A 41 -23.49 -6.27 -0.45
CA PHE A 41 -22.44 -5.33 -0.02
C PHE A 41 -21.06 -5.97 0.00
N GLU A 42 -20.92 -7.23 0.42
CA GLU A 42 -19.64 -7.96 0.37
C GLU A 42 -19.04 -7.98 -1.05
N LYS A 43 -19.88 -8.16 -2.08
CA LYS A 43 -19.44 -8.12 -3.48
C LYS A 43 -19.06 -6.72 -3.97
N LYS A 44 -19.70 -5.68 -3.44
CA LYS A 44 -19.46 -4.29 -3.85
C LYS A 44 -18.39 -3.57 -3.02
N LEU A 45 -18.14 -4.01 -1.79
CA LEU A 45 -17.22 -3.40 -0.83
C LEU A 45 -16.00 -4.30 -0.64
N SER A 46 -15.11 -4.33 -1.63
CA SER A 46 -13.95 -5.25 -1.69
C SER A 46 -12.89 -5.05 -0.59
N GLY A 47 -12.96 -3.96 0.17
CA GLY A 47 -12.07 -3.70 1.32
C GLY A 47 -12.66 -4.10 2.67
N PHE A 48 -13.88 -4.64 2.71
CA PHE A 48 -14.54 -4.98 3.97
C PHE A 48 -14.35 -6.45 4.30
N LEU A 49 -14.04 -6.71 5.57
CA LEU A 49 -13.86 -8.04 6.12
C LEU A 49 -15.20 -8.58 6.63
N ARG A 50 -15.71 -9.65 6.00
CA ARG A 50 -16.94 -10.28 6.46
C ARG A 50 -16.64 -11.22 7.63
N VAL A 51 -16.73 -10.68 8.84
CA VAL A 51 -16.40 -11.36 10.10
C VAL A 51 -17.51 -12.32 10.58
N HIS A 52 -18.77 -12.10 10.18
CA HIS A 52 -19.91 -12.96 10.57
C HIS A 52 -20.97 -13.06 9.47
N LYS A 53 -21.91 -14.03 9.60
CA LYS A 53 -23.05 -14.15 8.67
C LYS A 53 -23.90 -12.87 8.63
N THR A 54 -23.94 -12.13 9.74
CA THR A 54 -24.66 -10.84 9.91
C THR A 54 -23.75 -9.62 10.01
N ALA A 55 -22.43 -9.72 9.89
CA ALA A 55 -21.53 -8.57 10.08
C ALA A 55 -20.41 -8.49 9.04
N LEU A 56 -20.21 -7.30 8.50
CA LEU A 56 -19.17 -6.91 7.54
C LEU A 56 -18.48 -5.66 8.10
N VAL A 57 -17.15 -5.67 8.23
CA VAL A 57 -16.42 -4.65 9.00
C VAL A 57 -15.35 -4.00 8.15
N ASN A 58 -15.20 -2.69 8.26
CA ASN A 58 -14.07 -1.98 7.70
C ASN A 58 -12.83 -2.18 8.60
N PRO A 59 -11.75 -2.81 8.10
CA PRO A 59 -10.58 -3.11 8.92
C PRO A 59 -9.92 -1.86 9.52
N HIS A 60 -10.05 -0.70 8.88
CA HIS A 60 -9.48 0.56 9.35
C HIS A 60 -10.06 1.05 10.68
N TYR A 61 -11.24 0.57 11.08
CA TYR A 61 -11.93 0.97 12.31
C TYR A 61 -11.82 -0.08 13.42
N ILE A 62 -11.09 -1.17 13.18
CA ILE A 62 -10.81 -2.19 14.18
C ILE A 62 -9.74 -1.64 15.14
N ALA A 63 -9.96 -1.85 16.44
CA ALA A 63 -9.01 -1.49 17.50
C ALA A 63 -8.31 -2.71 18.07
N ASP A 64 -9.05 -3.81 18.23
CA ASP A 64 -8.57 -5.05 18.81
C ASP A 64 -9.43 -6.23 18.32
N PHE A 65 -8.92 -7.45 18.42
CA PHE A 65 -9.64 -8.67 18.07
C PHE A 65 -9.26 -9.80 19.03
N GLN A 66 -10.26 -10.45 19.62
CA GLN A 66 -10.06 -11.53 20.57
C GLN A 66 -10.35 -12.88 19.93
N ALA A 67 -9.37 -13.79 20.08
CA ALA A 67 -9.50 -15.16 19.65
C ALA A 67 -10.61 -15.89 20.42
N PRO A 68 -11.34 -16.82 19.77
CA PRO A 68 -12.31 -17.63 20.47
C PRO A 68 -11.61 -18.38 21.62
N PRO A 69 -12.04 -18.23 22.89
CA PRO A 69 -11.35 -18.83 24.05
C PRO A 69 -11.48 -20.35 24.12
N GLY A 70 -12.22 -20.98 23.19
CA GLY A 70 -12.32 -22.42 23.09
C GLY A 70 -13.00 -22.89 21.81
N HIS A 71 -12.90 -24.20 21.54
CA HIS A 71 -13.37 -24.84 20.30
C HIS A 71 -14.89 -24.69 20.02
N LYS A 72 -15.69 -24.22 20.99
CA LYS A 72 -17.14 -24.01 20.88
C LYS A 72 -17.60 -22.55 20.99
N MET A 73 -16.71 -21.56 21.13
CA MET A 73 -17.08 -20.14 21.28
C MET A 73 -16.78 -19.31 20.03
N ALA A 74 -17.39 -18.13 19.90
CA ALA A 74 -17.10 -17.18 18.81
C ALA A 74 -15.99 -16.21 19.27
N GLY A 75 -15.14 -15.77 18.35
CA GLY A 75 -14.21 -14.67 18.62
C GLY A 75 -14.94 -13.33 18.56
N SER A 76 -14.26 -12.23 18.87
CA SER A 76 -14.83 -10.89 18.80
C SER A 76 -13.87 -9.90 18.15
N VAL A 77 -14.43 -8.89 17.47
CA VAL A 77 -13.70 -7.74 16.94
C VAL A 77 -14.24 -6.50 17.64
N SER A 78 -13.34 -5.78 18.29
CA SER A 78 -13.65 -4.51 18.96
C SER A 78 -13.26 -3.34 18.06
N LEU A 79 -14.20 -2.42 17.87
CA LEU A 79 -14.00 -1.21 17.08
C LEU A 79 -13.45 -0.09 17.96
N ARG A 80 -12.81 0.92 17.34
CA ARG A 80 -12.14 2.05 18.04
C ARG A 80 -13.05 2.91 18.92
N ASP A 81 -14.36 2.78 18.79
CA ASP A 81 -15.37 3.47 19.61
C ASP A 81 -16.01 2.56 20.67
N GLY A 82 -15.46 1.37 20.89
CA GLY A 82 -15.89 0.43 21.92
C GLY A 82 -16.95 -0.57 21.49
N GLU A 83 -17.46 -0.52 20.25
CA GLU A 83 -18.46 -1.49 19.79
C GLU A 83 -17.85 -2.84 19.38
N THR A 84 -18.42 -3.93 19.89
CA THR A 84 -17.91 -5.30 19.66
C THR A 84 -18.81 -6.10 18.72
N LEU A 85 -18.20 -6.72 17.71
CA LEU A 85 -18.87 -7.57 16.72
C LEU A 85 -18.39 -9.02 16.81
N PRO A 86 -19.29 -10.02 16.74
CA PRO A 86 -18.91 -11.42 16.84
C PRO A 86 -18.20 -11.90 15.57
N VAL A 87 -17.28 -12.85 15.73
CA VAL A 87 -16.50 -13.47 14.65
C VAL A 87 -16.74 -14.97 14.61
N SER A 88 -17.16 -15.50 13.46
CA SER A 88 -17.45 -16.93 13.33
C SER A 88 -16.17 -17.78 13.26
N ARG A 89 -16.13 -18.90 14.00
CA ARG A 89 -15.02 -19.86 14.05
C ARG A 89 -14.47 -20.28 12.67
N ARG A 90 -15.33 -20.48 11.67
CA ARG A 90 -14.93 -20.86 10.30
C ARG A 90 -14.21 -19.76 9.53
N ARG A 91 -14.38 -18.51 9.94
CA ARG A 91 -13.77 -17.35 9.30
C ARG A 91 -12.54 -16.86 10.04
N TRP A 92 -12.39 -17.23 11.31
CA TRP A 92 -11.22 -16.92 12.15
C TRP A 92 -9.89 -17.30 11.48
N SER A 93 -9.79 -18.48 10.87
CA SER A 93 -8.58 -18.92 10.15
C SER A 93 -8.31 -18.17 8.84
N LEU A 94 -9.31 -17.51 8.24
CA LEU A 94 -9.17 -16.74 6.99
C LEU A 94 -8.91 -15.25 7.22
N ILE A 95 -9.18 -14.75 8.43
CA ILE A 95 -9.06 -13.33 8.80
C ILE A 95 -7.90 -13.08 9.76
N ILE A 96 -7.23 -14.12 10.27
CA ILE A 96 -6.07 -14.00 11.16
C ILE A 96 -4.89 -13.31 10.48
N ASP A 97 -4.51 -13.70 9.26
CA ASP A 97 -3.36 -13.09 8.56
C ASP A 97 -3.63 -11.63 8.16
N PRO A 98 -4.81 -11.26 7.60
CA PRO A 98 -5.16 -9.87 7.35
C PRO A 98 -5.27 -9.02 8.63
N LEU A 99 -5.80 -9.56 9.73
CA LEU A 99 -5.97 -8.81 10.99
C LEU A 99 -4.64 -8.64 11.73
N LEU A 100 -3.79 -9.67 11.78
CA LEU A 100 -2.44 -9.59 12.37
C LEU A 100 -1.58 -8.55 11.62
N VAL A 101 -1.62 -8.52 10.29
CA VAL A 101 -0.90 -7.51 9.49
C VAL A 101 -1.43 -6.09 9.71
N THR A 102 -2.73 -5.94 9.96
CA THR A 102 -3.36 -4.64 10.21
C THR A 102 -3.14 -4.13 11.64
N MET A 103 -2.84 -5.04 12.58
CA MET A 103 -2.75 -4.75 14.02
C MET A 103 -1.33 -4.88 14.60
N LEU A 104 -0.32 -5.26 13.81
CA LEU A 104 1.08 -5.28 14.26
C LEU A 104 1.47 -3.89 14.81
N PRO A 105 1.81 -3.77 16.11
CA PRO A 105 2.48 -2.58 16.59
C PRO A 105 3.84 -2.52 15.91
N SER A 106 4.18 -1.35 15.39
CA SER A 106 5.53 -1.07 14.90
C SER A 106 6.51 -1.09 16.07
N SER A 107 6.99 -2.27 16.45
CA SER A 107 8.11 -2.46 17.36
C SER A 107 8.92 -3.68 16.93
N LEU A 108 10.13 -3.43 16.42
CA LEU A 108 11.18 -4.44 16.28
C LEU A 108 11.72 -4.83 17.67
N PRO A 109 12.03 -6.11 17.94
CA PRO A 109 12.76 -6.51 19.12
C PRO A 109 14.27 -6.36 18.88
N ALA A 110 14.97 -5.65 19.77
CA ALA A 110 16.40 -5.85 19.95
C ALA A 110 16.57 -6.90 21.05
N HIS A 111 17.10 -8.07 20.69
CA HIS A 111 17.38 -9.14 21.65
C HIS A 111 18.49 -8.75 22.63
N GLY A 112 18.23 -9.00 23.91
CA GLY A 112 19.21 -8.94 24.98
C GLY A 112 18.54 -9.03 26.35
N GLU A 113 18.13 -10.23 26.75
CA GLU A 113 18.03 -10.55 28.19
C GLU A 113 19.46 -10.56 28.76
N PRO A 114 19.71 -10.06 29.99
CA PRO A 114 19.08 -10.65 31.16
C PRO A 114 18.47 -9.66 32.17
N VAL A 115 17.35 -10.08 32.73
CA VAL A 115 16.88 -9.87 34.11
C VAL A 115 17.73 -8.95 35.00
N SER A 116 17.19 -7.77 35.32
CA SER A 116 16.80 -7.37 36.69
C SER A 116 16.30 -5.91 36.72
N SER A 117 15.09 -5.71 37.24
CA SER A 117 14.59 -4.42 37.75
C SER A 117 15.47 -3.97 38.94
N PRO A 118 15.60 -2.66 39.30
CA PRO A 118 14.45 -1.79 39.56
C PRO A 118 14.64 -0.27 39.31
N PHE A 119 13.52 0.42 39.02
CA PHE A 119 13.19 1.80 39.45
C PHE A 119 14.03 3.03 38.98
N VAL A 120 13.30 4.15 38.96
CA VAL A 120 13.68 5.58 38.93
C VAL A 120 14.00 6.23 37.57
N ALA A 121 13.00 6.99 37.12
CA ALA A 121 13.03 8.33 36.53
C ALA A 121 14.39 8.97 36.16
N LEU A 122 14.46 9.49 34.93
CA LEU A 122 14.94 10.85 34.67
C LEU A 122 14.37 11.36 33.36
N ALA A 123 13.49 12.36 33.51
CA ALA A 123 13.00 13.21 32.44
C ALA A 123 14.15 14.02 31.84
N GLY A 124 13.99 14.35 30.55
CA GLY A 124 14.82 15.36 29.88
C GLY A 124 15.94 14.74 29.06
N LEU A 125 15.67 14.49 27.78
CA LEU A 125 16.56 14.69 26.64
C LEU A 125 15.70 14.43 25.39
N GLU A 126 15.14 15.49 24.82
CA GLU A 126 14.61 15.47 23.46
C GLU A 126 15.74 15.02 22.52
N LYS A 127 15.72 13.75 22.12
CA LYS A 127 16.61 13.26 21.07
C LYS A 127 16.07 13.81 19.76
N LYS A 128 16.71 14.87 19.25
CA LYS A 128 16.71 15.22 17.83
C LYS A 128 16.94 13.93 17.04
N HIS A 129 15.89 13.40 16.42
CA HIS A 129 16.04 12.32 15.46
C HIS A 129 16.89 12.84 14.29
N PRO A 130 18.03 12.21 13.97
CA PRO A 130 18.81 12.58 12.79
C PRO A 130 17.94 12.37 11.56
N SER A 131 17.95 13.36 10.65
CA SER A 131 17.15 13.37 9.42
C SER A 131 17.39 12.10 8.62
N VAL A 132 16.41 11.20 8.58
CA VAL A 132 16.40 10.07 7.65
C VAL A 132 16.43 10.67 6.25
N ALA A 133 17.50 10.44 5.49
CA ALA A 133 17.59 10.89 4.10
C ALA A 133 16.34 10.39 3.36
N SER A 134 15.54 11.31 2.81
CA SER A 134 14.26 10.93 2.21
C SER A 134 14.52 10.04 1.01
N ARG A 135 13.88 8.86 1.01
CA ARG A 135 13.97 7.93 -0.12
C ARG A 135 13.31 8.58 -1.33
N ARG A 136 13.92 8.43 -2.51
CA ARG A 136 13.39 9.03 -3.75
C ARG A 136 12.88 7.96 -4.71
N MET A 137 11.72 8.20 -5.30
CA MET A 137 11.20 7.48 -6.45
C MET A 137 11.36 8.36 -7.68
N TRP A 138 11.90 7.78 -8.74
CA TRP A 138 11.95 8.42 -10.04
C TRP A 138 10.94 7.80 -10.97
N MET A 139 10.31 8.62 -11.81
CA MET A 139 9.30 8.13 -12.73
C MET A 139 9.36 8.86 -14.07
N VAL A 140 9.38 8.08 -15.16
CA VAL A 140 9.24 8.60 -16.53
C VAL A 140 7.78 8.46 -16.95
N MET A 141 7.09 9.57 -17.20
CA MET A 141 5.68 9.62 -17.59
C MET A 141 5.35 10.98 -18.23
N ALA A 142 5.07 11.01 -19.54
CA ALA A 142 4.73 12.26 -20.24
C ALA A 142 3.26 12.65 -20.14
N ASP A 143 2.38 11.69 -19.84
CA ASP A 143 0.94 11.94 -19.73
C ASP A 143 0.67 12.85 -18.52
N GLU A 144 0.28 14.11 -18.78
CA GLU A 144 0.07 15.15 -17.76
C GLU A 144 -1.02 14.78 -16.74
N LEU A 145 -2.07 14.10 -17.18
CA LEU A 145 -3.15 13.68 -16.28
C LEU A 145 -2.67 12.59 -15.34
N LYS A 146 -2.01 11.56 -15.86
CA LYS A 146 -1.47 10.46 -15.05
C LYS A 146 -0.33 10.94 -14.15
N SER A 147 0.54 11.83 -14.63
CA SER A 147 1.63 12.39 -13.83
C SER A 147 1.11 13.28 -12.71
N GLY A 148 0.07 14.08 -12.96
CA GLY A 148 -0.65 14.84 -11.93
C GLY A 148 -1.26 13.95 -10.84
N LEU A 149 -1.87 12.83 -11.23
CA LEU A 149 -2.38 11.84 -10.25
C LEU A 149 -1.27 11.20 -9.42
N VAL A 150 -0.12 10.88 -10.03
CA VAL A 150 1.03 10.34 -9.31
C VAL A 150 1.53 11.36 -8.28
N GLN A 151 1.64 12.64 -8.65
CA GLN A 151 2.04 13.70 -7.72
C GLN A 151 1.07 13.82 -6.55
N GLN A 152 -0.24 13.85 -6.83
CA GLN A 152 -1.27 13.94 -5.80
C GLN A 152 -1.22 12.74 -4.85
N LEU A 153 -1.18 11.51 -5.38
CA LEU A 153 -1.12 10.29 -4.58
C LEU A 153 0.13 10.26 -3.70
N MET A 154 1.29 10.62 -4.25
CA MET A 154 2.55 10.69 -3.50
C MET A 154 2.47 11.72 -2.38
N GLY A 155 1.96 12.91 -2.64
CA GLY A 155 1.81 13.97 -1.64
C GLY A 155 0.85 13.61 -0.50
N GLU A 156 -0.27 12.97 -0.82
CA GLU A 156 -1.31 12.62 0.17
C GLU A 156 -0.95 11.42 1.05
N LYS A 157 -0.34 10.37 0.45
CA LYS A 157 -0.20 9.05 1.10
C LYS A 157 1.24 8.61 1.32
N TRP A 158 2.21 9.20 0.64
CA TRP A 158 3.63 8.83 0.70
C TRP A 158 4.54 10.07 0.82
N SER A 159 4.15 11.06 1.63
CA SER A 159 4.87 12.33 1.79
C SER A 159 6.31 12.19 2.29
N GLN A 160 6.64 11.06 2.91
CA GLN A 160 8.01 10.71 3.31
C GLN A 160 8.94 10.34 2.15
N TRP A 161 8.40 10.12 0.94
CA TRP A 161 9.16 9.83 -0.27
C TRP A 161 9.26 11.05 -1.18
N GLY A 162 10.48 11.35 -1.64
CA GLY A 162 10.67 12.30 -2.73
C GLY A 162 10.22 11.70 -4.06
N LEU A 163 9.50 12.47 -4.88
CA LEU A 163 9.14 12.11 -6.25
C LEU A 163 9.93 12.99 -7.23
N LYS A 164 10.57 12.39 -8.23
CA LYS A 164 11.11 13.11 -9.40
C LYS A 164 10.49 12.56 -10.67
N LEU A 165 9.76 13.40 -11.38
CA LEU A 165 9.14 13.07 -12.66
C LEU A 165 10.02 13.52 -13.82
N PHE A 166 9.94 12.75 -14.90
CA PHE A 166 10.60 13.01 -16.17
C PHE A 166 9.59 12.78 -17.29
N ASP A 167 9.50 13.71 -18.24
CA ASP A 167 8.59 13.52 -19.37
C ASP A 167 9.15 12.49 -20.36
N THR A 168 10.48 12.33 -20.42
CA THR A 168 11.14 11.45 -21.39
C THR A 168 12.28 10.64 -20.78
N GLY A 169 12.56 9.48 -21.37
CA GLY A 169 13.73 8.66 -21.05
C GLY A 169 15.06 9.41 -21.24
N ASN A 170 15.14 10.28 -22.25
CA ASN A 170 16.31 11.15 -22.46
C ASN A 170 16.54 12.13 -21.31
N GLY A 171 15.45 12.69 -20.74
CA GLY A 171 15.54 13.52 -19.55
C GLY A 171 16.13 12.78 -18.36
N LEU A 172 15.71 11.52 -18.16
CA LEU A 172 16.29 10.64 -17.15
C LEU A 172 17.78 10.36 -17.41
N GLN A 173 18.14 10.00 -18.65
CA GLN A 173 19.53 9.69 -19.01
C GLN A 173 20.50 10.85 -18.78
N LYS A 174 20.08 12.10 -19.05
CA LYS A 174 20.89 13.29 -18.75
C LYS A 174 21.22 13.42 -17.27
N VAL A 175 20.30 13.04 -16.39
CA VAL A 175 20.51 13.11 -14.93
C VAL A 175 21.42 11.97 -14.45
N ILE A 176 21.29 10.77 -15.03
CA ILE A 176 22.14 9.61 -14.70
C ILE A 176 23.65 9.94 -14.80
N ALA A 177 24.04 10.74 -15.79
CA ALA A 177 25.45 11.05 -16.05
C ALA A 177 26.13 11.91 -14.97
N GLY A 178 25.37 12.72 -14.22
CA GLY A 178 25.93 13.75 -13.33
C GLY A 178 25.44 13.70 -11.89
N ILE A 179 24.68 12.69 -11.50
CA ILE A 179 24.03 12.68 -10.19
C ILE A 179 24.95 12.22 -9.04
N GLY A 180 24.87 12.89 -7.90
CA GLY A 180 25.55 12.49 -6.67
C GLY A 180 24.87 11.30 -5.97
N GLU A 181 25.62 10.56 -5.14
CA GLU A 181 25.08 9.42 -4.36
C GLU A 181 23.87 9.81 -3.50
N ALA A 182 23.90 11.01 -2.92
CA ALA A 182 22.84 11.52 -2.07
C ALA A 182 21.50 11.75 -2.78
N ASP A 183 21.48 11.78 -4.12
CA ASP A 183 20.29 12.02 -4.95
C ASP A 183 19.79 10.77 -5.69
N MET A 184 20.42 9.62 -5.45
CA MET A 184 20.06 8.36 -6.08
C MET A 184 18.63 7.91 -5.73
N PRO A 185 17.87 7.38 -6.71
CA PRO A 185 16.56 6.83 -6.45
C PRO A 185 16.66 5.47 -5.75
N ALA A 186 15.71 5.20 -4.88
CA ALA A 186 15.47 3.89 -4.29
C ALA A 186 14.64 2.98 -5.22
N VAL A 187 13.86 3.56 -6.14
CA VAL A 187 13.08 2.84 -7.16
C VAL A 187 12.88 3.73 -8.39
N ILE A 188 12.84 3.11 -9.57
CA ILE A 188 12.57 3.77 -10.85
C ILE A 188 11.33 3.15 -11.48
N VAL A 189 10.40 3.98 -11.94
CA VAL A 189 9.20 3.57 -12.68
C VAL A 189 9.28 4.12 -14.11
N LEU A 190 9.08 3.28 -15.10
CA LEU A 190 9.06 3.67 -16.50
C LEU A 190 7.65 3.45 -17.06
N ASP A 191 7.04 4.49 -17.62
CA ASP A 191 5.86 4.35 -18.46
C ASP A 191 6.25 3.72 -19.80
N GLY A 192 5.79 2.49 -20.02
CA GLY A 192 6.03 1.71 -21.23
C GLY A 192 5.37 2.30 -22.47
N SER A 193 4.32 3.11 -22.32
CA SER A 193 3.73 3.81 -23.47
C SER A 193 4.63 4.90 -24.04
N GLN A 194 5.67 5.32 -23.30
CA GLN A 194 6.64 6.28 -23.80
C GLN A 194 7.57 5.66 -24.84
N PRO A 195 7.82 6.35 -25.97
CA PRO A 195 8.83 5.94 -26.93
C PRO A 195 10.20 5.75 -26.27
N GLY A 196 10.87 4.64 -26.59
CA GLY A 196 12.20 4.34 -26.07
C GLY A 196 12.24 3.91 -24.59
N SER A 197 11.10 3.59 -23.96
CA SER A 197 11.02 3.09 -22.58
C SER A 197 11.88 1.83 -22.37
N LEU A 198 11.83 0.86 -23.30
CA LEU A 198 12.65 -0.36 -23.25
C LEU A 198 14.14 -0.07 -23.42
N LEU A 199 14.52 0.84 -24.33
CA LEU A 199 15.92 1.27 -24.47
C LEU A 199 16.41 1.93 -23.18
N THR A 200 15.58 2.78 -22.57
CA THR A 200 15.89 3.43 -21.28
C THR A 200 16.09 2.40 -20.17
N LEU A 201 15.23 1.36 -20.12
CA LEU A 201 15.39 0.24 -19.20
C LEU A 201 16.72 -0.49 -19.42
N GLN A 202 17.07 -0.81 -20.67
CA GLN A 202 18.34 -1.46 -20.99
C GLN A 202 19.54 -0.60 -20.59
N THR A 203 19.50 0.71 -20.84
CA THR A 203 20.54 1.65 -20.40
C THR A 203 20.71 1.63 -18.87
N LEU A 204 19.60 1.63 -18.12
CA LEU A 204 19.64 1.53 -16.65
C LEU A 204 20.25 0.21 -16.18
N LYS A 205 19.87 -0.92 -16.80
CA LYS A 205 20.32 -2.26 -16.40
C LYS A 205 21.77 -2.58 -16.83
N ASN A 206 22.28 -1.89 -17.85
CA ASN A 206 23.68 -1.98 -18.25
C ASN A 206 24.60 -0.99 -17.51
N ASN A 207 24.04 -0.02 -16.78
CA ASN A 207 24.82 0.93 -16.00
C ASN A 207 25.15 0.33 -14.61
N SER A 208 26.44 0.22 -14.28
CA SER A 208 26.92 -0.39 -13.03
C SER A 208 26.35 0.26 -11.76
N ARG A 209 26.07 1.57 -11.82
CA ARG A 209 25.58 2.38 -10.71
C ARG A 209 24.05 2.36 -10.57
N PHE A 210 23.33 1.92 -11.61
CA PHE A 210 21.85 1.90 -11.62
C PHE A 210 21.25 0.49 -11.71
N ARG A 211 22.00 -0.51 -12.19
CA ARG A 211 21.48 -1.86 -12.47
C ARG A 211 20.82 -2.53 -11.26
N PHE A 212 21.30 -2.23 -10.05
CA PHE A 212 20.78 -2.76 -8.80
C PHE A 212 19.51 -2.05 -8.31
N ILE A 213 19.19 -0.87 -8.84
CA ILE A 213 17.98 -0.14 -8.47
C ILE A 213 16.77 -0.86 -9.09
N PRO A 214 15.75 -1.21 -8.30
CA PRO A 214 14.53 -1.79 -8.82
C PRO A 214 13.91 -0.87 -9.88
N THR A 215 13.69 -1.43 -11.07
CA THR A 215 13.07 -0.73 -12.19
C THR A 215 11.77 -1.44 -12.56
N ILE A 216 10.67 -0.71 -12.45
CA ILE A 216 9.31 -1.20 -12.72
C ILE A 216 8.88 -0.62 -14.06
N LEU A 217 8.41 -1.46 -14.96
CA LEU A 217 7.82 -1.02 -16.24
C LEU A 217 6.29 -1.06 -16.12
N LEU A 218 5.63 0.06 -16.43
CA LEU A 218 4.17 0.10 -16.59
C LEU A 218 3.84 -0.22 -18.05
N SER A 219 2.98 -1.19 -18.31
CA SER A 219 2.52 -1.51 -19.67
C SER A 219 1.03 -1.27 -19.78
N SER A 220 0.58 -0.54 -20.80
CA SER A 220 -0.85 -0.39 -21.05
C SER A 220 -1.46 -1.74 -21.44
N ALA A 221 -2.66 -2.03 -20.95
CA ALA A 221 -3.42 -3.20 -21.36
C ALA A 221 -3.54 -3.27 -22.90
N GLY A 222 -3.33 -4.46 -23.45
CA GLY A 222 -3.33 -4.71 -24.90
C GLY A 222 -1.93 -4.80 -25.53
N ASN A 223 -0.86 -4.46 -24.81
CA ASN A 223 0.52 -4.58 -25.29
C ASN A 223 1.27 -5.75 -24.61
N TYR A 224 0.86 -6.98 -24.95
CA TYR A 224 1.39 -8.21 -24.34
C TYR A 224 2.88 -8.43 -24.64
N ASP A 225 3.32 -8.13 -25.87
CA ASP A 225 4.72 -8.28 -26.28
C ASP A 225 5.64 -7.37 -25.46
N GLN A 226 5.20 -6.14 -25.16
CA GLN A 226 5.97 -5.21 -24.33
C GLN A 226 6.20 -5.76 -22.92
N ALA A 227 5.26 -6.53 -22.36
CA ALA A 227 5.46 -7.11 -21.03
C ALA A 227 6.58 -8.15 -21.04
N GLN A 228 6.59 -9.04 -22.04
CA GLN A 228 7.65 -10.02 -22.21
C GLN A 228 9.00 -9.35 -22.50
N GLN A 229 9.03 -8.35 -23.39
CA GLN A 229 10.24 -7.58 -23.70
C GLN A 229 10.76 -6.80 -22.49
N GLY A 230 9.87 -6.30 -21.64
CA GLY A 230 10.22 -5.61 -20.40
C GLY A 230 10.99 -6.52 -19.45
N TYR A 231 10.48 -7.72 -19.18
CA TYR A 231 11.20 -8.71 -18.37
C TYR A 231 12.50 -9.16 -19.03
N ALA A 232 12.48 -9.43 -20.34
CA ALA A 232 13.69 -9.81 -21.09
C ALA A 232 14.78 -8.73 -21.06
N SER A 233 14.38 -7.46 -20.94
CA SER A 233 15.28 -6.30 -20.80
C SER A 233 15.71 -6.03 -19.36
N GLY A 234 15.31 -6.87 -18.40
CA GLY A 234 15.75 -6.82 -17.01
C GLY A 234 14.85 -6.03 -16.05
N ALA A 235 13.59 -5.72 -16.42
CA ALA A 235 12.66 -5.14 -15.47
C ALA A 235 12.47 -6.04 -14.24
N ASN A 236 12.45 -5.45 -13.05
CA ASN A 236 12.18 -6.19 -11.81
C ASN A 236 10.70 -6.58 -11.71
N SER A 237 9.83 -5.77 -12.30
CA SER A 237 8.40 -6.03 -12.42
C SER A 237 7.86 -5.30 -13.64
N VAL A 238 6.93 -5.95 -14.33
CA VAL A 238 6.07 -5.30 -15.31
C VAL A 238 4.65 -5.30 -14.79
N ILE A 239 4.04 -4.12 -14.73
CA ILE A 239 2.68 -3.93 -14.23
C ILE A 239 1.80 -3.52 -15.40
N VAL A 240 0.88 -4.41 -15.77
CA VAL A 240 -0.14 -4.10 -16.77
C VAL A 240 -1.22 -3.26 -16.11
N TYR A 241 -1.51 -2.09 -16.68
CA TYR A 241 -2.54 -1.19 -16.18
C TYR A 241 -3.66 -0.99 -17.21
N PRO A 242 -4.91 -0.81 -16.75
CA PRO A 242 -6.04 -0.54 -17.64
C PRO A 242 -6.01 0.91 -18.13
N THR A 243 -6.64 1.19 -19.28
CA THR A 243 -6.76 2.54 -19.83
C THR A 243 -7.70 3.44 -19.03
N ASP A 244 -8.56 2.87 -18.18
CA ASP A 244 -9.46 3.64 -17.32
C ASP A 244 -8.75 4.20 -16.08
N LEU A 245 -8.94 5.50 -15.86
CA LEU A 245 -8.25 6.27 -14.83
C LEU A 245 -8.49 5.75 -13.38
N PRO A 246 -9.72 5.40 -12.97
CA PRO A 246 -9.96 4.90 -11.62
C PRO A 246 -9.23 3.59 -11.31
N ARG A 247 -9.18 2.65 -12.26
CA ARG A 247 -8.40 1.42 -12.03
C ARG A 247 -6.90 1.64 -12.18
N PHE A 248 -6.46 2.58 -13.02
CA PHE A 248 -5.05 3.00 -13.05
C PHE A 248 -4.59 3.48 -11.66
N ILE A 249 -5.39 4.30 -10.97
CA ILE A 249 -5.12 4.73 -9.59
C ILE A 249 -5.01 3.53 -8.64
N GLN A 250 -5.93 2.56 -8.72
CA GLN A 250 -5.86 1.35 -7.88
C GLN A 250 -4.59 0.53 -8.13
N VAL A 251 -4.10 0.48 -9.37
CA VAL A 251 -2.85 -0.19 -9.72
C VAL A 251 -1.66 0.57 -9.12
N LEU A 252 -1.61 1.90 -9.25
CA LEU A 252 -0.58 2.73 -8.64
C LEU A 252 -0.53 2.58 -7.12
N GLU A 253 -1.68 2.59 -6.43
CA GLU A 253 -1.72 2.45 -4.97
C GLU A 253 -1.15 1.11 -4.49
N LYS A 254 -1.46 0.02 -5.19
CA LYS A 254 -0.92 -1.32 -4.89
C LYS A 254 0.58 -1.37 -5.15
N MET A 255 1.02 -0.81 -6.28
CA MET A 255 2.44 -0.71 -6.63
C MET A 255 3.21 0.07 -5.57
N PHE A 256 2.75 1.27 -5.22
CA PHE A 256 3.40 2.13 -4.22
C PHE A 256 3.41 1.48 -2.84
N ARG A 257 2.30 0.87 -2.40
CA ARG A 257 2.27 0.14 -1.14
C ARG A 257 3.36 -0.95 -1.09
N TYR A 258 3.47 -1.75 -2.14
CA TYR A 258 4.48 -2.81 -2.18
C TYR A 258 5.90 -2.20 -2.23
N TRP A 259 6.21 -1.40 -3.24
CA TRP A 259 7.59 -0.96 -3.48
C TRP A 259 8.10 0.09 -2.51
N LEU A 260 7.22 0.93 -1.96
CA LEU A 260 7.61 2.04 -1.09
C LEU A 260 7.51 1.71 0.41
N SER A 261 6.81 0.61 0.76
CA SER A 261 6.57 0.23 2.16
C SER A 261 6.96 -1.22 2.49
N VAL A 262 6.83 -2.17 1.56
CA VAL A 262 7.10 -3.60 1.81
C VAL A 262 8.48 -4.00 1.31
N ALA A 263 8.81 -3.63 0.06
CA ALA A 263 10.08 -3.97 -0.55
C ALA A 263 11.22 -3.21 0.13
N SER A 264 12.31 -3.93 0.41
CA SER A 264 13.55 -3.31 0.87
C SER A 264 14.27 -2.70 -0.33
N ALA A 265 14.20 -1.38 -0.46
CA ALA A 265 14.95 -0.66 -1.47
C ALA A 265 16.47 -0.72 -1.17
N PRO A 266 17.33 -0.83 -2.21
CA PRO A 266 18.76 -0.77 -2.01
C PRO A 266 19.15 0.58 -1.41
N GLN A 267 20.02 0.55 -0.40
CA GLN A 267 20.55 1.77 0.20
C GLN A 267 21.72 2.27 -0.65
N ALA A 268 21.58 3.47 -1.22
CA ALA A 268 22.73 4.22 -1.75
C ALA A 268 23.63 4.60 -0.57
N GLY A 269 24.63 3.77 -0.28
CA GLY A 269 25.56 4.03 0.83
C GLY A 269 26.24 2.83 1.49
N ASN A 270 25.99 1.57 1.09
CA ASN A 270 26.67 0.44 1.73
C ASN A 270 27.01 -0.72 0.79
N VAL A 271 27.50 -0.40 -0.42
CA VAL A 271 28.32 -1.38 -1.16
C VAL A 271 29.70 -1.36 -0.50
N ARG A 272 29.85 -2.12 0.59
CA ARG A 272 31.18 -2.58 0.97
C ARG A 272 31.64 -3.49 -0.16
N SER A 273 32.63 -3.02 -0.90
CA SER A 273 33.44 -3.83 -1.80
C SER A 273 33.87 -5.10 -1.06
N CYS A 274 33.35 -6.24 -1.50
CA CYS A 274 34.04 -7.51 -1.32
C CYS A 274 34.98 -7.70 -2.49
#